data_AF-A0A0W0XVC3-F1
#
_entry.id   AF-A0A0W0XVC3-F1
#
_cell.length_a   1.000
_cell.length_b   1.000
_cell.length_c   1.000
_cell.angle_alpha   90.00
_cell.angle_beta   90.00
_cell.angle_gamma   90.00
#
_symmetry.space_group_name_H-M   'P 1'
#
loop_
_entity.id
_entity.type
_entity.pdbx_description
1 polymer ?
#
loop_
_entity_poly.entity_id
_entity_poly.type
_entity_poly.pdbx_seq_one_letter_code
_entity_poly.pdbx_strand_id
1 'polypeptide(L)'
;MVKGVLGWNQKIKDRITSIKNKTPIWRAFYWQYFYIIKNWLISSVIRYKKIGITLVLVSLFILNILVYPKINKIVEPYYQIGDRINGLQTLFIALGGAMIGATAIAFSLIMFAMQVNVERMPYGLFRKFSADLRLLGLFVIVFFLAITIACLSLISNVTWVTTTVLIAIWSTVFIIIFFLVAYRRALILISPIEQLTILVTDTKNNLNIWSRAAQRASPLLRNNPEKSENDTWSS
;
A
#
# COMPACT_ATOMS: atom_id res chain seq x y z
N MET A 1 -63.68 -0.27 -45.75
CA MET A 1 -62.26 0.00 -46.06
C MET A 1 -61.55 0.64 -44.86
N VAL A 2 -61.48 -0.02 -43.68
CA VAL A 2 -60.80 0.55 -42.48
C VAL A 2 -60.07 -0.48 -41.58
N LYS A 3 -60.30 -1.80 -41.73
CA LYS A 3 -59.69 -2.81 -40.82
C LYS A 3 -58.20 -3.09 -41.06
N GLY A 4 -57.61 -2.65 -42.17
CA GLY A 4 -56.19 -2.91 -42.50
C GLY A 4 -55.18 -1.99 -41.81
N VAL A 5 -55.57 -0.77 -41.45
CA VAL A 5 -54.64 0.26 -40.94
C VAL A 5 -54.40 0.14 -39.43
N LEU A 6 -55.39 -0.35 -38.68
CA LEU A 6 -55.30 -0.51 -37.21
C LEU A 6 -54.35 -1.64 -36.78
N GLY A 7 -54.33 -2.77 -37.49
CA GLY A 7 -53.46 -3.92 -37.16
C GLY A 7 -51.96 -3.65 -37.42
N TRP A 8 -51.65 -2.78 -38.39
CA TRP A 8 -50.27 -2.37 -38.68
C TRP A 8 -49.69 -1.49 -37.57
N ASN A 9 -50.51 -0.62 -36.98
CA ASN A 9 -50.08 0.32 -35.95
C ASN A 9 -49.80 -0.37 -34.60
N GLN A 10 -50.59 -1.41 -34.25
CA GLN A 10 -50.37 -2.23 -33.05
C GLN A 10 -49.06 -3.02 -33.13
N LYS A 11 -48.80 -3.67 -34.28
CA LYS A 11 -47.60 -4.50 -34.51
C LYS A 11 -46.30 -3.69 -34.53
N ILE A 12 -46.38 -2.41 -34.94
CA ILE A 12 -45.26 -1.47 -34.88
C ILE A 12 -45.03 -1.01 -33.43
N LYS A 13 -46.08 -0.67 -32.68
CA LYS A 13 -45.97 -0.33 -31.25
C LYS A 13 -45.34 -1.45 -30.42
N ASP A 14 -45.74 -2.71 -30.66
CA ASP A 14 -45.20 -3.87 -29.93
C ASP A 14 -43.73 -4.17 -30.27
N ARG A 15 -43.27 -3.87 -31.50
CA ARG A 15 -41.84 -3.93 -31.83
C ARG A 15 -41.06 -2.78 -31.19
N ILE A 16 -41.62 -1.58 -31.15
CA ILE A 16 -40.96 -0.42 -30.55
C ILE A 16 -40.80 -0.59 -29.03
N THR A 17 -41.80 -1.13 -28.33
CA THR A 17 -41.71 -1.43 -26.88
C THR A 17 -40.75 -2.59 -26.57
N SER A 18 -40.72 -3.62 -27.42
CA SER A 18 -39.74 -4.72 -27.35
C SER A 18 -38.28 -4.25 -27.50
N ILE A 19 -38.02 -3.29 -28.40
CA ILE A 19 -36.70 -2.69 -28.59
C ILE A 19 -36.33 -1.78 -27.40
N LYS A 20 -37.30 -1.00 -26.90
CA LYS A 20 -37.09 -0.09 -25.76
C LYS A 20 -36.68 -0.83 -24.49
N ASN A 21 -37.26 -2.01 -24.22
CA ASN A 21 -36.91 -2.84 -23.05
C ASN A 21 -35.59 -3.61 -23.16
N LYS A 22 -34.96 -3.71 -24.35
CA LYS A 22 -33.62 -4.30 -24.51
C LYS A 22 -32.48 -3.31 -24.26
N THR A 23 -32.72 -2.02 -24.47
CA THR A 23 -31.69 -0.96 -24.26
C THR A 23 -31.10 -0.87 -22.84
N PRO A 24 -31.85 -1.04 -21.73
CA PRO A 24 -31.26 -0.96 -20.39
C PRO A 24 -30.34 -2.15 -20.08
N ILE A 25 -30.64 -3.33 -20.62
CA ILE A 25 -29.86 -4.56 -20.41
C ILE A 25 -28.50 -4.44 -21.10
N TRP A 26 -28.47 -3.96 -22.34
CA TRP A 26 -27.22 -3.72 -23.06
C TRP A 26 -26.35 -2.64 -22.43
N ARG A 27 -26.97 -1.57 -21.89
CA ARG A 27 -26.25 -0.58 -21.08
C ARG A 27 -25.67 -1.20 -19.81
N ALA A 28 -26.42 -2.06 -19.11
CA ALA A 28 -25.94 -2.73 -17.91
C ALA A 28 -24.75 -3.66 -18.21
N PHE A 29 -24.81 -4.46 -19.28
CA PHE A 29 -23.68 -5.29 -19.72
C PHE A 29 -22.46 -4.47 -20.10
N TYR A 30 -22.64 -3.36 -20.83
CA TYR A 30 -21.54 -2.48 -21.19
C TYR A 30 -20.87 -1.87 -19.95
N TRP A 31 -21.66 -1.34 -19.02
CA TRP A 31 -21.15 -0.78 -17.77
C TRP A 31 -20.47 -1.84 -16.91
N GLN A 32 -21.03 -3.04 -16.80
CA GLN A 32 -20.43 -4.13 -16.04
C GLN A 32 -19.09 -4.57 -16.64
N TYR A 33 -19.00 -4.70 -17.96
CA TYR A 33 -17.75 -5.04 -18.64
C TYR A 33 -16.70 -3.93 -18.49
N PHE A 34 -17.11 -2.67 -18.63
CA PHE A 34 -16.24 -1.51 -18.40
C PHE A 34 -15.72 -1.45 -16.96
N TYR A 35 -16.58 -1.67 -15.96
CA TYR A 35 -16.15 -1.69 -14.56
C TYR A 35 -15.27 -2.88 -14.22
N ILE A 36 -15.50 -4.07 -14.80
CA ILE A 36 -14.62 -5.22 -14.63
C ILE A 36 -13.24 -4.93 -15.22
N ILE A 37 -13.17 -4.37 -16.44
CA ILE A 37 -11.90 -3.99 -17.06
C ILE A 37 -11.18 -2.91 -16.27
N LYS A 38 -11.90 -1.85 -15.87
CA LYS A 38 -11.36 -0.76 -15.05
C LYS A 38 -10.84 -1.29 -13.72
N ASN A 39 -11.61 -2.14 -13.03
CA ASN A 39 -11.22 -2.69 -11.75
C ASN A 39 -10.07 -3.72 -11.88
N TRP A 40 -10.04 -4.49 -12.97
CA TRP A 40 -8.94 -5.39 -13.30
C TRP A 40 -7.65 -4.61 -13.60
N LEU A 41 -7.71 -3.52 -14.37
CA LEU A 41 -6.59 -2.62 -14.63
C LEU A 41 -6.10 -1.92 -13.37
N ILE A 42 -7.01 -1.37 -12.56
CA ILE A 42 -6.65 -0.71 -11.30
C ILE A 42 -6.04 -1.72 -10.32
N SER A 43 -6.63 -2.91 -10.17
CA SER A 43 -6.11 -3.94 -9.28
C SER A 43 -4.77 -4.50 -9.77
N SER A 44 -4.55 -4.61 -11.09
CA SER A 44 -3.29 -5.04 -11.68
C SER A 44 -2.21 -3.98 -11.48
N VAL A 45 -2.50 -2.70 -11.72
CA VAL A 45 -1.56 -1.61 -11.43
C VAL A 45 -1.20 -1.58 -9.94
N ILE A 46 -2.15 -1.84 -9.03
CA ILE A 46 -1.86 -1.90 -7.58
C ILE A 46 -1.06 -3.16 -7.20
N ARG A 47 -1.34 -4.30 -7.82
CA ARG A 47 -0.72 -5.60 -7.53
C ARG A 47 0.69 -5.72 -8.14
N TYR A 48 0.93 -5.14 -9.32
CA TYR A 48 2.23 -5.11 -9.99
C TYR A 48 3.08 -3.87 -9.70
N LYS A 49 2.58 -2.86 -8.95
CA LYS A 49 3.34 -1.66 -8.56
C LYS A 49 4.68 -1.98 -7.89
N LYS A 50 4.71 -2.96 -6.99
CA LYS A 50 5.95 -3.40 -6.32
C LYS A 50 6.93 -4.05 -7.29
N ILE A 51 6.42 -4.94 -8.15
CA ILE A 51 7.22 -5.67 -9.15
C ILE A 51 7.78 -4.71 -10.19
N GLY A 52 6.98 -3.75 -10.67
CA GLY A 52 7.41 -2.72 -11.61
C GLY A 52 8.52 -1.83 -11.04
N ILE A 53 8.36 -1.35 -9.79
CA ILE A 53 9.41 -0.56 -9.12
C ILE A 53 10.69 -1.37 -8.94
N THR A 54 10.60 -2.64 -8.52
CA THR A 54 11.79 -3.50 -8.37
C THR A 54 12.47 -3.77 -9.71
N LEU A 55 11.69 -3.98 -10.78
CA LEU A 55 12.25 -4.26 -12.11
C LEU A 55 12.94 -3.01 -12.69
N VAL A 56 12.37 -1.82 -12.47
CA VAL A 56 13.01 -0.55 -12.84
C VAL A 56 14.31 -0.35 -12.05
N LEU A 57 14.32 -0.59 -10.74
CA LEU A 57 15.54 -0.47 -9.91
C LEU A 57 16.63 -1.46 -10.37
N VAL A 58 16.26 -2.72 -10.63
CA VAL A 58 17.19 -3.73 -11.16
C VAL A 58 17.71 -3.33 -12.54
N SER A 59 16.85 -2.83 -13.42
CA SER A 59 17.25 -2.35 -14.74
C SER A 59 18.23 -1.18 -14.65
N LEU A 60 18.00 -0.22 -13.75
CA LEU A 60 18.91 0.89 -13.51
C LEU A 60 20.26 0.42 -12.93
N PHE A 61 20.23 -0.60 -12.07
CA PHE A 61 21.45 -1.21 -11.52
C PHE A 61 22.28 -1.92 -12.60
N ILE A 62 21.63 -2.70 -13.47
CA ILE A 62 22.27 -3.36 -14.61
C ILE A 62 22.87 -2.33 -15.57
N LEU A 63 22.13 -1.26 -15.88
CA LEU A 63 22.61 -0.18 -16.72
C LEU A 63 23.86 0.48 -16.11
N ASN A 64 23.90 0.63 -14.78
CA ASN A 64 25.04 1.17 -14.07
C ASN A 64 26.31 0.33 -14.27
N ILE A 65 26.20 -1.00 -14.18
CA ILE A 65 27.32 -1.94 -14.43
C ILE A 65 27.82 -1.83 -15.87
N LEU A 66 26.92 -1.70 -16.84
CA LEU A 66 27.29 -1.57 -18.26
C LEU A 66 28.03 -0.26 -18.56
N VAL A 67 27.66 0.82 -17.88
CA VAL A 67 28.23 2.17 -18.09
C VAL A 67 29.49 2.40 -17.25
N TYR A 68 29.70 1.61 -16.19
CA TYR A 68 30.88 1.65 -15.30
C TYR A 68 32.23 1.84 -16.03
N PRO A 69 32.63 1.02 -17.02
CA PRO A 69 33.95 1.15 -17.64
C PRO A 69 34.13 2.47 -18.40
N LYS A 70 33.05 3.08 -18.90
CA LYS A 70 33.11 4.39 -19.56
C LYS A 70 33.30 5.52 -18.54
N ILE A 71 32.60 5.43 -17.41
CA ILE A 71 32.71 6.42 -16.32
C ILE A 71 34.11 6.35 -15.71
N ASN A 72 34.63 5.14 -15.44
CA ASN A 72 35.93 4.99 -14.79
C ASN A 72 37.07 5.63 -15.59
N LYS A 73 37.05 5.50 -16.93
CA LYS A 73 38.04 6.12 -17.82
C LYS A 73 38.08 7.65 -17.76
N ILE A 74 37.00 8.30 -17.33
CA ILE A 74 36.90 9.76 -17.22
C ILE A 74 37.21 10.21 -15.78
N VAL A 75 36.70 9.46 -14.79
CA VAL A 75 36.80 9.79 -13.37
C VAL A 75 38.22 9.56 -12.85
N GLU A 76 38.86 8.45 -13.23
CA GLU A 76 40.17 8.08 -12.70
C GLU A 76 41.25 9.13 -13.02
N PRO A 77 41.43 9.61 -14.26
CA PRO A 77 42.41 10.67 -14.55
C PRO A 77 42.11 12.00 -13.85
N TYR A 78 40.83 12.31 -13.60
CA TYR A 78 40.43 13.57 -12.97
C TYR A 78 40.86 13.65 -11.50
N TYR A 79 40.79 12.53 -10.77
CA TYR A 79 41.17 12.44 -9.36
C TYR A 79 42.63 12.05 -9.15
N GLN A 80 43.36 11.62 -10.18
CA GLN A 80 44.82 11.44 -10.12
C GLN A 80 45.58 12.77 -10.04
N ILE A 81 44.97 13.88 -10.47
CA ILE A 81 45.62 15.20 -10.53
C ILE A 81 45.35 15.96 -9.23
N GLY A 82 46.34 15.96 -8.32
CA GLY A 82 46.33 16.71 -7.06
C GLY A 82 45.45 16.10 -5.97
N ASP A 83 45.23 16.84 -4.88
CA ASP A 83 44.58 16.36 -3.66
C ASP A 83 43.04 16.44 -3.72
N ARG A 84 42.46 16.18 -4.90
CA ARG A 84 41.03 16.38 -5.20
C ARG A 84 40.12 15.37 -4.50
N ILE A 85 40.67 14.27 -4.00
CA ILE A 85 39.95 13.24 -3.26
C ILE A 85 39.43 13.78 -1.92
N ASN A 86 40.14 14.73 -1.29
CA ASN A 86 39.73 15.33 -0.01
C ASN A 86 38.34 15.97 -0.07
N GLY A 87 37.98 16.60 -1.19
CA GLY A 87 36.64 17.15 -1.40
C GLY A 87 35.56 16.06 -1.41
N LEU A 88 35.85 14.92 -2.02
CA LEU A 88 34.93 13.78 -2.05
C LEU A 88 34.79 13.12 -0.67
N GLN A 89 35.88 12.99 0.08
CA GLN A 89 35.87 12.48 1.44
C GLN A 89 35.03 13.35 2.37
N THR A 90 35.23 14.67 2.30
CA THR A 90 34.42 15.65 3.06
C THR A 90 32.95 15.54 2.70
N LEU A 91 32.62 15.37 1.40
CA LEU A 91 31.25 15.15 0.95
C LEU A 91 30.65 13.88 1.56
N PHE A 92 31.38 12.77 1.60
CA PHE A 92 30.90 11.51 2.17
C PHE A 92 30.68 11.61 3.69
N ILE A 93 31.57 12.26 4.43
CA ILE A 93 31.39 12.52 5.87
C ILE A 93 30.14 13.37 6.09
N ALA A 94 30.01 14.48 5.36
CA ALA A 94 28.88 15.39 5.51
C ALA A 94 27.55 14.71 5.14
N LEU A 95 27.52 13.97 4.03
CA LEU A 95 26.34 13.26 3.56
C LEU A 95 25.94 12.14 4.54
N GLY A 96 26.90 11.31 4.97
CA GLY A 96 26.66 10.24 5.93
C GLY A 96 26.14 10.78 7.26
N GLY A 97 26.78 11.82 7.81
CA GLY A 97 26.36 12.49 9.04
C GLY A 97 24.96 13.10 8.91
N ALA A 98 24.66 13.78 7.81
CA ALA A 98 23.34 14.33 7.54
C ALA A 98 22.26 13.24 7.45
N MET A 99 22.56 12.12 6.79
CA MET A 99 21.65 10.98 6.70
C MET A 99 21.41 10.31 8.06
N ILE A 100 22.45 10.15 8.88
CA ILE A 100 22.33 9.66 10.27
C ILE A 100 21.40 10.57 11.07
N GLY A 101 21.64 11.89 11.03
CA GLY A 101 20.84 12.89 11.73
C GLY A 101 19.38 12.90 11.28
N ALA A 102 19.12 12.91 9.96
CA ALA A 102 17.77 12.83 9.41
C ALA A 102 17.05 11.55 9.83
N THR A 103 17.77 10.42 9.91
CA THR A 103 17.23 9.13 10.37
C THR A 103 16.86 9.16 11.83
N ALA A 104 17.70 9.74 12.69
CA ALA A 104 17.38 9.91 14.10
C ALA A 104 16.13 10.78 14.30
N ILE A 105 16.02 11.92 13.61
CA ILE A 105 14.88 12.83 13.72
C ILE A 105 13.58 12.15 13.28
N ALA A 106 13.58 11.56 12.08
CA ALA A 106 12.40 10.91 11.53
C ALA A 106 11.96 9.71 12.38
N PHE A 107 12.90 8.90 12.86
CA PHE A 107 12.59 7.77 13.74
C PHE A 107 12.00 8.23 15.08
N SER A 108 12.57 9.27 15.69
CA SER A 108 12.02 9.86 16.92
C SER A 108 10.58 10.34 16.73
N LEU A 109 10.28 11.02 15.61
CA LEU A 109 8.91 11.45 15.29
C LEU A 109 7.95 10.26 15.11
N ILE A 110 8.39 9.21 14.41
CA ILE A 110 7.59 8.01 14.20
C ILE A 110 7.31 7.29 15.52
N MET A 111 8.34 7.12 16.36
CA MET A 111 8.21 6.49 17.67
C MET A 111 7.30 7.29 18.60
N PHE A 112 7.44 8.61 18.63
CA PHE A 112 6.56 9.50 19.38
C PHE A 112 5.10 9.36 18.91
N ALA A 113 4.86 9.42 17.61
CA ALA A 113 3.52 9.29 17.05
C ALA A 113 2.90 7.90 17.31
N MET A 114 3.72 6.85 17.33
CA MET A 114 3.30 5.51 17.72
C MET A 114 2.89 5.46 19.19
N GLN A 115 3.69 6.03 20.10
CA GLN A 115 3.41 6.06 21.53
C GLN A 115 2.12 6.83 21.84
N VAL A 116 1.98 8.04 21.30
CA VAL A 116 0.77 8.88 21.49
C VAL A 116 -0.49 8.18 20.95
N ASN A 117 -0.37 7.38 19.89
CA ASN A 117 -1.50 6.61 19.38
C ASN A 117 -1.79 5.36 20.23
N VAL A 118 -0.76 4.70 20.74
CA VAL A 118 -0.85 3.50 21.57
C VAL A 118 -1.43 3.79 22.95
N GLU A 119 -1.16 4.96 23.53
CA GLU A 119 -1.79 5.44 24.78
C GLU A 119 -3.32 5.50 24.70
N ARG A 120 -3.89 5.56 23.49
CA ARG A 120 -5.33 5.64 23.25
C ARG A 120 -5.98 4.29 22.92
N MET A 121 -5.22 3.18 22.89
CA MET A 121 -5.71 1.87 22.46
C MET A 121 -5.81 0.84 23.61
N PRO A 122 -6.82 -0.07 23.58
CA PRO A 122 -7.01 -1.09 24.61
C PRO A 122 -5.87 -2.13 24.66
N TYR A 123 -5.59 -2.65 25.86
CA TYR A 123 -4.40 -3.44 26.24
C TYR A 123 -3.97 -4.60 25.30
N GLY A 124 -4.87 -5.20 24.54
CA GLY A 124 -4.55 -6.27 23.58
C GLY A 124 -3.88 -5.79 22.28
N LEU A 125 -4.13 -4.55 21.85
CA LEU A 125 -3.51 -3.94 20.67
C LEU A 125 -2.11 -3.39 20.98
N PHE A 126 -1.85 -2.99 22.23
CA PHE A 126 -0.58 -2.46 22.73
C PHE A 126 0.62 -3.38 22.42
N ARG A 127 0.52 -4.68 22.73
CA ARG A 127 1.60 -5.65 22.51
C ARG A 127 1.90 -5.88 21.02
N LYS A 128 0.90 -5.73 20.16
CA LYS A 128 1.02 -5.92 18.71
C LYS A 128 1.62 -4.71 18.01
N PHE A 129 1.41 -3.50 18.55
CA PHE A 129 1.94 -2.24 18.02
C PHE A 129 3.32 -1.86 18.59
N SER A 130 3.58 -2.11 19.88
CA SER A 130 4.88 -1.84 20.50
C SER A 130 6.01 -2.72 19.93
N ALA A 131 5.68 -3.81 19.24
CA ALA A 131 6.62 -4.78 18.70
C ALA A 131 6.66 -4.76 17.16
N ASP A 132 6.51 -3.61 16.51
CA ASP A 132 6.72 -3.53 15.06
C ASP A 132 8.22 -3.63 14.72
N LEU A 133 8.77 -4.84 14.85
CA LEU A 133 10.16 -5.20 14.54
C LEU A 133 10.53 -4.84 13.09
N ARG A 134 9.55 -4.72 12.19
CA ARG A 134 9.82 -4.35 10.80
C ARG A 134 10.13 -2.86 10.68
N LEU A 135 9.51 -2.00 11.50
CA LEU A 135 9.82 -0.57 11.52
C LEU A 135 11.19 -0.32 12.16
N LEU A 136 11.47 -0.99 13.28
CA LEU A 136 12.79 -0.98 13.92
C LEU A 136 13.87 -1.52 12.98
N GLY A 137 13.61 -2.65 12.30
CA GLY A 137 14.54 -3.24 11.33
C GLY A 137 14.86 -2.31 10.16
N LEU A 138 13.85 -1.61 9.62
CA LEU A 138 14.07 -0.60 8.57
C LEU A 138 14.95 0.56 9.06
N PHE A 139 14.72 1.04 10.28
CA PHE A 139 15.56 2.06 10.89
C PHE A 139 17.02 1.60 10.98
N VAL A 140 17.25 0.40 11.52
CA VAL A 140 18.59 -0.17 11.66
C VAL A 140 19.28 -0.29 10.29
N ILE A 141 18.58 -0.78 9.27
CA ILE A 141 19.12 -0.87 7.90
C ILE A 141 19.53 0.51 7.38
N VAL A 142 18.65 1.51 7.48
CA VAL A 142 18.94 2.89 7.02
C VAL A 142 20.13 3.48 7.77
N PHE A 143 20.20 3.26 9.08
CA PHE A 143 21.29 3.73 9.92
C PHE A 143 22.63 3.11 9.49
N PHE A 144 22.67 1.80 9.22
CA PHE A 144 23.86 1.12 8.70
C PHE A 144 24.24 1.60 7.29
N LEU A 145 23.27 1.89 6.41
CA LEU A 145 23.54 2.48 5.10
C LEU A 145 24.18 3.87 5.24
N ALA A 146 23.70 4.70 6.16
CA ALA A 146 24.24 6.03 6.38
C ALA A 146 25.67 5.98 6.98
N ILE A 147 25.93 5.05 7.90
CA ILE A 147 27.28 4.76 8.38
C ILE A 147 28.17 4.30 7.22
N THR A 148 27.68 3.41 6.37
CA THR A 148 28.42 2.94 5.18
C THR A 148 28.84 4.11 4.30
N ILE A 149 27.94 5.07 4.03
CA ILE A 149 28.26 6.29 3.27
C ILE A 149 29.39 7.08 3.94
N ALA A 150 29.33 7.29 5.26
CA ALA A 150 30.40 7.98 5.98
C ALA A 150 31.74 7.22 5.90
N CYS A 151 31.70 5.89 6.04
CA CYS A 151 32.89 5.03 5.96
C CYS A 151 33.54 5.03 4.56
N LEU A 152 32.81 5.32 3.49
CA LEU A 152 33.40 5.49 2.15
C LEU A 152 34.44 6.62 2.11
N SER A 153 34.37 7.58 3.04
CA SER A 153 35.40 8.62 3.19
C SER A 153 36.78 8.09 3.58
N LEU A 154 36.88 6.87 4.10
CA LEU A 154 38.18 6.30 4.50
C LEU A 154 39.01 5.86 3.28
N ILE A 155 38.37 5.73 2.10
CA ILE A 155 39.04 5.29 0.89
C ILE A 155 39.86 6.45 0.30
N SER A 156 41.16 6.25 0.24
CA SER A 156 42.13 7.20 -0.34
C SER A 156 42.63 6.79 -1.74
N ASN A 157 42.28 5.58 -2.20
CA ASN A 157 42.78 5.07 -3.48
C ASN A 157 41.91 5.53 -4.67
N VAL A 158 42.52 6.18 -5.66
CA VAL A 158 41.86 6.71 -6.86
C VAL A 158 41.14 5.63 -7.67
N THR A 159 41.68 4.41 -7.72
CA THR A 159 41.10 3.29 -8.49
C THR A 159 39.71 2.90 -8.01
N TRP A 160 39.39 3.14 -6.73
CA TRP A 160 38.11 2.78 -6.13
C TRP A 160 37.09 3.92 -6.15
N VAL A 161 37.48 5.14 -6.55
CA VAL A 161 36.63 6.34 -6.48
C VAL A 161 35.33 6.17 -7.26
N THR A 162 35.38 5.60 -8.46
CA THR A 162 34.17 5.35 -9.25
C THR A 162 33.21 4.43 -8.52
N THR A 163 33.73 3.36 -7.92
CA THR A 163 32.93 2.36 -7.19
C THR A 163 32.34 2.97 -5.92
N THR A 164 33.10 3.76 -5.16
CA THR A 164 32.61 4.39 -3.93
C THR A 164 31.51 5.40 -4.20
N VAL A 165 31.66 6.23 -5.24
CA VAL A 165 30.61 7.18 -5.67
C VAL A 165 29.32 6.44 -6.04
N LEU A 166 29.43 5.34 -6.79
CA LEU A 166 28.26 4.54 -7.17
C LEU A 166 27.57 3.91 -5.95
N ILE A 167 28.34 3.35 -5.01
CA ILE A 167 27.80 2.81 -3.76
C ILE A 167 27.09 3.91 -2.97
N ALA A 168 27.68 5.11 -2.88
CA ALA A 168 27.08 6.24 -2.17
C ALA A 168 25.73 6.63 -2.80
N ILE A 169 25.66 6.78 -4.13
CA ILE A 169 24.42 7.11 -4.86
C ILE A 169 23.33 6.06 -4.59
N TRP A 170 23.66 4.78 -4.73
CA TRP A 170 22.70 3.70 -4.49
C TRP A 170 22.26 3.64 -3.03
N SER A 171 23.18 3.84 -2.09
CA SER A 171 22.87 3.89 -0.66
C SER A 171 21.90 5.03 -0.35
N THR A 172 22.12 6.23 -0.90
CA THR A 172 21.19 7.36 -0.75
C THR A 172 19.81 7.05 -1.33
N VAL A 173 19.73 6.45 -2.52
CA VAL A 173 18.45 6.04 -3.11
C VAL A 173 17.72 5.03 -2.22
N PHE A 174 18.42 4.02 -1.70
CA PHE A 174 17.83 3.03 -0.80
C PHE A 174 17.37 3.65 0.52
N ILE A 175 18.15 4.58 1.10
CA ILE A 175 17.75 5.33 2.29
C ILE A 175 16.41 6.02 2.06
N ILE A 176 16.25 6.76 0.95
CA ILE A 176 15.01 7.46 0.61
C ILE A 176 13.85 6.47 0.46
N ILE A 177 14.05 5.35 -0.23
CA ILE A 177 13.02 4.32 -0.41
C ILE A 177 12.59 3.74 0.94
N PHE A 178 13.55 3.38 1.80
CA PHE A 178 13.25 2.83 3.12
C PHE A 178 12.56 3.85 4.03
N PHE A 179 12.92 5.14 3.93
CA PHE A 179 12.18 6.21 4.60
C PHE A 179 10.73 6.27 4.16
N LEU A 180 10.46 6.24 2.85
CA LEU A 180 9.09 6.27 2.35
C LEU A 180 8.29 5.04 2.81
N VAL A 181 8.93 3.87 2.88
CA VAL A 181 8.31 2.64 3.40
C VAL A 181 8.03 2.77 4.90
N ALA A 182 9.00 3.24 5.70
CA ALA A 182 8.85 3.45 7.13
C ALA A 182 7.77 4.50 7.43
N TYR A 183 7.76 5.61 6.68
CA TYR A 183 6.78 6.68 6.77
C TYR A 183 5.37 6.19 6.44
N ARG A 184 5.20 5.46 5.32
CA ARG A 184 3.90 4.89 4.96
C ARG A 184 3.39 3.94 6.05
N ARG A 185 4.30 3.15 6.63
CA ARG A 185 3.95 2.25 7.72
C ARG A 185 3.57 3.02 8.98
N ALA A 186 4.33 4.03 9.35
CA ALA A 186 3.98 4.94 10.43
C ALA A 186 2.60 5.57 10.22
N LEU A 187 2.29 6.05 9.01
CA LEU A 187 0.95 6.59 8.68
C LEU A 187 -0.17 5.55 8.83
N ILE A 188 0.05 4.30 8.44
CA ILE A 188 -0.92 3.21 8.67
C ILE A 188 -1.12 2.98 10.17
N LEU A 189 -0.04 3.03 10.95
CA LEU A 189 -0.11 2.86 12.40
C LEU A 189 -0.78 4.05 13.09
N ILE A 190 -0.66 5.26 12.56
CA ILE A 190 -1.21 6.50 13.14
C ILE A 190 -2.66 6.74 12.69
N SER A 191 -3.04 6.36 11.46
CA SER A 191 -4.35 6.68 10.87
C SER A 191 -5.52 6.01 11.62
N PRO A 192 -6.38 6.78 12.32
CA PRO A 192 -7.55 6.24 13.02
C PRO A 192 -8.61 5.68 12.06
N ILE A 193 -8.63 6.17 10.82
CA ILE A 193 -9.62 5.82 9.79
C ILE A 193 -9.44 4.39 9.28
N GLU A 194 -8.20 3.91 9.13
CA GLU A 194 -7.92 2.52 8.73
C GLU A 194 -8.32 1.55 9.85
N GLN A 195 -8.05 1.91 11.10
CA GLN A 195 -8.43 1.09 12.27
C GLN A 195 -9.96 1.05 12.45
N LEU A 196 -10.64 2.17 12.26
CA LEU A 196 -12.12 2.24 12.28
C LEU A 196 -12.73 1.43 11.14
N THR A 197 -12.11 1.42 9.95
CA THR A 197 -12.59 0.63 8.81
C THR A 197 -12.49 -0.87 9.07
N ILE A 198 -11.40 -1.33 9.71
CA ILE A 198 -11.25 -2.72 10.14
C ILE A 198 -12.30 -3.06 11.20
N LEU A 199 -12.45 -2.24 12.24
CA LEU A 199 -13.46 -2.44 13.28
C LEU A 199 -14.88 -2.47 12.73
N VAL A 200 -15.23 -1.58 11.82
CA VAL A 200 -16.56 -1.54 11.17
C VAL A 200 -16.78 -2.77 10.30
N THR A 201 -15.75 -3.22 9.57
CA THR A 201 -15.84 -4.41 8.70
C THR A 201 -15.99 -5.69 9.52
N ASP A 202 -15.21 -5.83 10.59
CA ASP A 202 -15.33 -6.95 11.52
C ASP A 202 -16.68 -6.96 12.24
N THR A 203 -17.15 -5.79 12.68
CA THR A 203 -18.48 -5.64 13.31
C THR A 203 -19.59 -6.02 12.32
N LYS A 204 -19.50 -5.57 11.06
CA LYS A 204 -20.47 -5.93 10.01
C LYS A 204 -20.50 -7.43 9.74
N ASN A 205 -19.34 -8.08 9.67
CA ASN A 205 -19.25 -9.51 9.46
C ASN A 205 -19.82 -10.30 10.65
N ASN A 206 -19.52 -9.86 11.87
CA ASN A 206 -20.05 -10.48 13.08
C ASN A 206 -21.57 -10.33 13.15
N LEU A 207 -22.10 -9.12 12.90
CA LEU A 207 -23.55 -8.87 12.84
C LEU A 207 -24.23 -9.74 11.77
N ASN A 208 -23.59 -9.98 10.62
CA ASN A 208 -24.12 -10.89 9.61
C ASN A 208 -24.15 -12.36 10.08
N ILE A 209 -23.14 -12.81 10.82
CA ILE A 209 -23.10 -14.16 11.41
C ILE A 209 -24.22 -14.31 12.44
N TRP A 210 -24.35 -13.33 13.34
CA TRP A 210 -25.40 -13.31 14.37
C TRP A 210 -26.80 -13.18 13.77
N SER A 211 -26.98 -12.40 12.70
CA SER A 211 -28.24 -12.30 11.96
C SER A 211 -28.63 -13.65 11.34
N ARG A 212 -27.67 -14.36 10.72
CA ARG A 212 -27.90 -15.72 10.19
C ARG A 212 -28.20 -16.72 11.30
N ALA A 213 -27.53 -16.62 12.45
CA ALA A 213 -27.80 -17.46 13.61
C ALA A 213 -29.22 -17.21 14.17
N ALA A 214 -29.63 -15.94 14.28
CA ALA A 214 -30.97 -15.55 14.70
C ALA A 214 -32.06 -16.03 13.72
N GLN A 215 -31.82 -15.96 12.40
CA GLN A 215 -32.72 -16.53 11.40
C GLN A 215 -32.86 -18.05 11.51
N ARG A 216 -31.77 -18.77 11.84
CA ARG A 216 -31.82 -20.21 12.09
C ARG A 216 -32.54 -20.58 13.39
N ALA A 217 -32.50 -19.70 14.39
CA ALA A 217 -33.21 -19.89 15.66
C ALA A 217 -34.67 -19.40 15.62
N SER A 218 -35.04 -18.55 14.66
CA SER A 218 -36.41 -18.07 14.42
C SER A 218 -37.50 -19.18 14.41
N PRO A 219 -37.32 -20.32 13.71
CA PRO A 219 -38.32 -21.39 13.73
C PRO A 219 -38.49 -22.05 15.11
N LEU A 220 -37.47 -22.05 15.97
CA LEU A 220 -37.55 -22.60 17.33
C LEU A 220 -38.36 -21.69 18.27
N LEU A 221 -38.26 -20.37 18.09
CA LEU A 221 -39.07 -19.39 18.82
C LEU A 221 -40.52 -19.36 18.32
N ARG A 222 -40.75 -19.63 17.03
CA ARG A 222 -42.09 -19.66 16.43
C ARG A 222 -42.87 -20.94 16.77
N ASN A 223 -42.16 -22.00 17.16
CA ASN A 223 -42.73 -23.28 17.57
C ASN A 223 -42.92 -23.40 19.09
N ASN A 224 -42.72 -22.33 19.87
CA ASN A 224 -43.25 -22.28 21.22
C ASN A 224 -44.73 -21.88 21.09
N PRO A 225 -45.69 -22.81 21.17
CA PRO A 225 -47.08 -22.40 21.28
C PRO A 225 -47.16 -21.48 22.49
N GLU A 226 -47.83 -20.34 22.35
CA GLU A 226 -48.33 -19.61 23.52
C GLU A 226 -48.94 -20.68 24.43
N LYS A 227 -48.31 -20.87 25.60
CA LYS A 227 -48.95 -21.61 26.68
C LYS A 227 -50.15 -20.75 27.01
N SER A 228 -51.30 -21.10 26.43
CA SER A 228 -52.57 -20.49 26.73
C SER A 228 -52.79 -20.68 28.22
N GLU A 229 -52.54 -19.61 28.97
CA GLU A 229 -52.94 -19.46 30.34
C GLU A 229 -54.45 -19.27 30.36
N ASN A 230 -55.19 -20.31 29.97
CA ASN A 230 -56.64 -20.41 30.10
C ASN A 230 -56.96 -21.90 30.29
N ASP A 231 -57.75 -22.19 31.33
CA ASP A 231 -58.27 -23.49 31.79
C ASP A 231 -57.30 -24.22 32.75
N THR A 232 -57.41 -24.06 34.07
CA THR A 232 -58.56 -24.51 34.86
C THR A 232 -58.79 -23.69 36.14
N TRP A 233 -59.78 -22.78 36.09
CA TRP A 233 -60.64 -22.48 37.22
C TRP A 233 -62.03 -23.01 36.90
N SER A 234 -62.36 -24.24 37.30
CA SER A 234 -63.76 -24.64 37.53
C SER A 234 -63.86 -26.03 38.16
N SER A 235 -64.46 -26.04 39.35
CA SER A 235 -65.12 -27.14 40.08
C SER A 235 -64.23 -28.03 40.95
#